data_AF-G3ILW6-F1
#
_entry.id   AF-G3ILW6-F1
#
_cell.length_a   1.000
_cell.length_b   1.000
_cell.length_c   1.000
_cell.angle_alpha   90.00
_cell.angle_beta   90.00
_cell.angle_gamma   90.00
#
_symmetry.space_group_name_H-M   'P 1'
#
loop_
_entity.id
_entity.type
_entity.pdbx_description
1 polymer ?
#
loop_
_entity_poly.entity_id
_entity_poly.type
_entity_poly.pdbx_seq_one_letter_code
_entity_poly.pdbx_strand_id
1 'polypeptide(L)'
;MAADLDPWNSTINGTWEGDELGYKCRFNEDFKYVLLPVSYGVVCVLGLCLNVVALYIFLCRLKTWNASTTYMFHLAVSDSLYAASLPLLVYYYARGDHWPFSTVLCKLVRFLFYTNLYCSILFLTCISVHRCLGVLRPLHSLRWGRARYAR
;
A
#
# COMPACT_ATOMS: atom_id res chain seq x y z
N MET A 1 -20.90 -68.77 4.69
CA MET A 1 -19.51 -69.22 4.49
C MET A 1 -18.90 -68.22 3.52
N ALA A 2 -18.23 -67.21 4.06
CA ALA A 2 -16.76 -67.06 4.13
C ALA A 2 -16.22 -66.57 2.77
N ALA A 3 -15.80 -65.32 2.59
CA ALA A 3 -14.63 -64.63 3.14
C ALA A 3 -13.28 -65.25 2.71
N ASP A 4 -12.46 -64.38 2.08
CA ASP A 4 -10.99 -64.25 2.13
C ASP A 4 -10.04 -64.84 1.05
N LEU A 5 -9.28 -63.88 0.49
CA LEU A 5 -7.80 -63.70 0.41
C LEU A 5 -6.91 -64.42 -0.63
N ASP A 6 -6.32 -63.58 -1.50
CA ASP A 6 -4.88 -63.43 -1.87
C ASP A 6 -4.15 -64.61 -2.56
N PRO A 7 -3.10 -64.39 -3.42
CA PRO A 7 -1.99 -63.45 -3.22
C PRO A 7 -1.34 -62.84 -4.49
N TRP A 8 -0.76 -61.63 -4.35
CA TRP A 8 0.50 -61.18 -4.97
C TRP A 8 0.45 -59.67 -5.31
N ASN A 9 0.56 -58.88 -4.25
CA ASN A 9 1.27 -57.62 -4.28
C ASN A 9 2.78 -57.89 -4.48
N SER A 10 3.48 -56.95 -5.12
CA SER A 10 4.95 -56.85 -5.33
C SER A 10 5.42 -57.43 -6.67
N THR A 11 5.87 -56.67 -7.64
CA THR A 11 7.03 -55.76 -7.60
C THR A 11 7.08 -55.08 -8.98
N ILE A 12 7.49 -53.81 -9.06
CA ILE A 12 8.35 -53.17 -10.10
C ILE A 12 8.17 -51.64 -10.01
N ASN A 13 9.06 -51.05 -9.20
CA ASN A 13 9.90 -49.89 -9.47
C ASN A 13 9.27 -48.53 -9.84
N GLY A 14 9.10 -47.74 -8.79
CA GLY A 14 9.30 -46.30 -8.80
C GLY A 14 9.77 -45.84 -7.42
N THR A 15 11.02 -46.15 -7.06
CA THR A 15 11.71 -45.61 -5.89
C THR A 15 11.81 -44.09 -5.99
N TRP A 16 11.04 -43.37 -5.17
CA TRP A 16 11.38 -42.03 -4.69
C TRP A 16 11.24 -42.05 -3.17
N GLU A 17 12.26 -42.61 -2.51
CA GLU A 17 12.59 -42.30 -1.13
C GLU A 17 12.91 -40.80 -1.05
N GLY A 18 11.93 -39.97 -0.70
CA GLY A 18 12.14 -38.52 -0.65
C GLY A 18 10.99 -37.62 -0.19
N ASP A 19 9.82 -38.13 0.22
CA ASP A 19 8.76 -37.28 0.79
C ASP A 19 8.80 -37.30 2.32
N GLU A 20 9.76 -36.53 2.82
CA GLU A 20 9.83 -36.05 4.19
C GLU A 20 8.47 -35.58 4.72
N LEU A 21 8.14 -36.00 5.94
CA LEU A 21 7.30 -35.29 6.91
C LEU A 21 6.39 -34.21 6.29
N GLY A 22 5.22 -34.60 5.78
CA GLY A 22 4.23 -33.70 5.20
C GLY A 22 3.62 -32.74 6.24
N TYR A 23 4.40 -31.76 6.70
CA TYR A 23 3.89 -30.63 7.46
C TYR A 23 3.15 -29.72 6.47
N LYS A 24 1.83 -29.86 6.39
CA LYS A 24 1.01 -28.85 5.73
C LYS A 24 1.03 -27.59 6.61
N CYS A 25 1.80 -26.57 6.21
CA CYS A 25 1.66 -25.22 6.76
C CYS A 25 0.27 -24.67 6.42
N ARG A 26 -0.67 -24.82 7.35
CA ARG A 26 -1.98 -24.17 7.28
C ARG A 26 -1.80 -22.73 7.75
N PHE A 27 -1.64 -21.81 6.80
CA PHE A 27 -1.68 -20.38 7.10
C PHE A 27 -3.08 -20.05 7.62
N ASN A 28 -3.16 -19.66 8.90
CA ASN A 28 -4.42 -19.26 9.50
C ASN A 28 -4.70 -17.80 9.13
N GLU A 29 -5.46 -17.59 8.06
CA GLU A 29 -5.77 -16.26 7.52
C GLU A 29 -6.99 -15.61 8.20
N ASP A 30 -7.61 -16.27 9.17
CA ASP A 30 -8.85 -15.81 9.81
C ASP A 30 -8.70 -14.44 10.47
N PHE A 31 -7.51 -14.14 10.97
CA PHE A 31 -7.18 -12.83 11.55
C PHE A 31 -7.34 -11.68 10.54
N LYS A 32 -7.19 -11.96 9.24
CA LYS A 32 -7.38 -10.98 8.15
C LYS A 32 -8.77 -10.35 8.21
N TYR A 33 -9.81 -11.15 8.49
CA TYR A 33 -11.20 -10.70 8.50
C TYR A 33 -11.55 -9.80 9.68
N VAL A 34 -10.69 -9.70 10.69
CA VAL A 34 -10.86 -8.76 11.81
C VAL A 34 -9.90 -7.58 11.65
N LEU A 35 -8.62 -7.85 11.39
CA LEU A 35 -7.60 -6.80 11.30
C LEU A 35 -7.85 -5.84 10.13
N LEU A 36 -8.18 -6.36 8.94
CA LEU A 36 -8.35 -5.51 7.75
C LEU A 36 -9.56 -4.58 7.90
N PRO A 37 -10.76 -5.05 8.26
CA PRO A 37 -11.90 -4.17 8.50
C PRO A 37 -11.65 -3.08 9.54
N VAL A 38 -11.03 -3.43 10.67
CA VAL A 38 -10.74 -2.48 11.75
C VAL A 38 -9.72 -1.45 11.28
N SER A 39 -8.59 -1.88 10.70
CA SER A 39 -7.55 -0.97 10.23
C SER A 39 -8.06 -0.06 9.11
N TYR A 40 -8.77 -0.59 8.12
CA TYR A 40 -9.38 0.21 7.05
C TYR A 40 -10.45 1.16 7.58
N GLY A 41 -11.23 0.77 8.59
CA GLY A 41 -12.19 1.65 9.25
C GLY A 41 -11.52 2.86 9.91
N VAL A 42 -10.44 2.62 10.67
CA VAL A 42 -9.65 3.68 11.32
C VAL A 42 -9.02 4.61 10.28
N VAL A 43 -8.40 4.03 9.24
CA VAL A 43 -7.78 4.81 8.15
C VAL A 43 -8.83 5.60 7.36
N CYS A 44 -10.03 5.06 7.17
CA CYS A 44 -11.12 5.77 6.51
C CYS A 44 -11.50 7.04 7.29
N VAL A 45 -11.75 6.92 8.60
CA VAL A 45 -12.16 8.07 9.42
C VAL A 45 -11.05 9.11 9.51
N LEU A 46 -9.85 8.70 9.94
CA LEU A 46 -8.74 9.64 10.12
C LEU A 46 -8.28 10.21 8.78
N GLY A 47 -8.17 9.38 7.76
CA GLY A 47 -7.75 9.75 6.42
C GLY A 47 -8.71 10.73 5.76
N LEU A 48 -10.02 10.50 5.83
CA LEU A 48 -11.00 11.46 5.30
C LEU A 48 -10.97 12.77 6.07
N CYS A 49 -11.00 12.74 7.40
CA CYS A 49 -10.98 13.96 8.19
C CYS A 49 -9.74 14.82 7.89
N LEU A 50 -8.54 14.23 7.93
CA LEU A 50 -7.30 14.95 7.71
C LEU A 50 -7.16 15.45 6.26
N ASN A 51 -7.42 14.60 5.27
CA ASN A 51 -7.22 14.98 3.87
C ASN A 51 -8.30 15.94 3.37
N VAL A 52 -9.56 15.82 3.82
CA VAL A 52 -10.61 16.79 3.47
C VAL A 52 -10.31 18.17 4.06
N VAL A 53 -9.81 18.23 5.30
CA VAL A 53 -9.36 19.49 5.91
C VAL A 53 -8.19 20.07 5.12
N ALA A 54 -7.22 19.25 4.71
CA ALA A 54 -6.10 19.71 3.87
C ALA A 54 -6.58 20.25 2.50
N LEU A 55 -7.50 19.54 1.83
CA LEU A 55 -8.13 20.00 0.59
C LEU A 55 -8.87 21.32 0.77
N TYR A 56 -9.62 21.46 1.86
CA TYR A 56 -10.29 22.72 2.19
C TYR A 56 -9.28 23.87 2.35
N ILE A 57 -8.15 23.63 3.03
CA ILE A 57 -7.09 24.64 3.17
C ILE A 57 -6.47 24.97 1.80
N PHE A 58 -6.17 23.98 0.96
CA PHE A 58 -5.60 24.22 -0.36
C PHE A 58 -6.55 24.99 -1.28
N LEU A 59 -7.85 24.70 -1.24
CA LEU A 59 -8.83 25.36 -2.10
C LEU A 59 -9.21 26.77 -1.59
N CYS A 60 -9.34 26.96 -0.28
CA CYS A 60 -9.91 28.19 0.29
C CYS A 60 -8.86 29.15 0.86
N ARG A 61 -7.67 28.67 1.25
CA ARG A 61 -6.65 29.50 1.93
C ARG A 61 -5.41 29.72 1.08
N LEU A 62 -5.11 28.81 0.15
CA LEU A 62 -3.89 28.91 -0.63
C LEU A 62 -4.10 29.74 -1.91
N LYS A 63 -3.44 30.90 -1.96
CA LYS A 63 -3.53 31.83 -3.09
C LYS A 63 -2.46 31.61 -4.16
N THR A 64 -1.37 30.90 -3.84
CA THR A 64 -0.22 30.70 -4.72
C THR A 64 0.06 29.22 -4.93
N TRP A 65 0.10 28.78 -6.19
CA TRP A 65 0.35 27.40 -6.58
C TRP A 65 1.78 27.24 -7.11
N ASN A 66 2.57 26.45 -6.40
CA ASN A 66 3.92 26.05 -6.82
C ASN A 66 3.92 24.54 -7.09
N ALA A 67 4.97 24.03 -7.75
CA ALA A 67 5.11 22.60 -8.06
C ALA A 67 4.91 21.71 -6.81
N SER A 68 5.53 22.06 -5.68
CA SER A 68 5.38 21.32 -4.42
C SER A 68 3.93 21.27 -3.93
N THR A 69 3.21 22.39 -4.02
CA THR A 69 1.82 22.44 -3.57
C THR A 69 0.87 21.68 -4.50
N THR A 70 1.12 21.74 -5.81
CA THR A 70 0.35 20.93 -6.78
C THR A 70 0.49 19.44 -6.45
N TYR A 71 1.70 18.96 -6.16
CA TYR A 71 1.90 17.57 -5.72
C TYR A 71 1.16 17.26 -4.41
N MET A 72 1.21 18.15 -3.41
CA MET A 72 0.46 17.97 -2.16
C MET A 72 -1.06 17.93 -2.36
N PHE A 73 -1.58 18.74 -3.29
CA PHE A 73 -3.00 18.73 -3.63
C PHE A 73 -3.40 17.42 -4.30
N HIS A 74 -2.63 16.94 -5.30
CA HIS A 74 -2.89 15.65 -5.94
C HIS A 74 -2.82 14.47 -4.96
N LEU A 75 -1.90 14.53 -4.00
CA LEU A 75 -1.81 13.56 -2.91
C LEU A 75 -3.10 13.60 -2.06
N ALA A 76 -3.48 14.77 -1.54
CA ALA A 76 -4.68 14.92 -0.72
C ALA A 76 -5.99 14.48 -1.42
N VAL A 77 -6.12 14.75 -2.73
CA VAL A 77 -7.24 14.25 -3.55
C VAL A 77 -7.22 12.73 -3.64
N SER A 78 -6.08 12.14 -3.97
CA SER A 78 -5.94 10.69 -4.14
C SER A 78 -6.16 9.93 -2.83
N ASP A 79 -5.63 10.44 -1.72
CA ASP A 79 -5.83 9.91 -0.37
C ASP A 79 -7.31 9.96 0.03
N SER A 80 -7.99 11.09 -0.23
CA SER A 80 -9.42 11.22 0.07
C SER A 80 -10.27 10.24 -0.74
N LEU A 81 -9.98 10.09 -2.04
CA LEU A 81 -10.69 9.15 -2.91
C LEU A 81 -10.43 7.70 -2.49
N TYR A 82 -9.19 7.34 -2.16
CA TYR A 82 -8.86 6.00 -1.66
C TYR A 82 -9.56 5.73 -0.32
N ALA A 83 -9.49 6.66 0.64
CA ALA A 83 -10.15 6.54 1.93
C ALA A 83 -11.68 6.40 1.79
N ALA A 84 -12.31 7.15 0.88
CA ALA A 84 -13.73 7.01 0.56
C ALA A 84 -14.07 5.63 -0.06
N SER A 85 -13.11 4.96 -0.68
CA SER A 85 -13.28 3.63 -1.29
C SER A 85 -13.05 2.47 -0.31
N LEU A 86 -12.34 2.70 0.82
CA LEU A 86 -12.12 1.72 1.88
C LEU A 86 -13.39 1.07 2.47
N PRO A 87 -14.53 1.76 2.69
CA PRO A 87 -15.74 1.10 3.19
C PRO A 87 -16.26 -0.01 2.27
N LEU A 88 -16.06 0.10 0.95
CA LEU A 88 -16.40 -0.97 0.00
C LEU A 88 -15.51 -2.21 0.24
N LEU A 89 -14.24 -1.98 0.57
CA LEU A 89 -13.27 -3.03 0.86
C LEU A 89 -13.53 -3.68 2.23
N VAL A 90 -13.92 -2.89 3.24
CA VAL A 90 -14.39 -3.38 4.55
C VAL A 90 -15.58 -4.30 4.38
N TYR A 91 -16.58 -3.88 3.59
CA TYR A 91 -17.77 -4.69 3.32
C TYR A 91 -17.42 -6.00 2.60
N TYR A 92 -16.50 -5.96 1.63
CA TYR A 92 -16.01 -7.15 0.93
C TYR A 92 -15.38 -8.17 1.89
N TYR A 93 -14.48 -7.73 2.77
CA TYR A 93 -13.84 -8.63 3.74
C TYR A 93 -14.82 -9.13 4.80
N ALA A 94 -15.77 -8.30 5.23
CA ALA A 94 -16.80 -8.70 6.19
C ALA A 94 -17.75 -9.79 5.64
N ARG A 95 -17.89 -9.91 4.32
CA ARG A 95 -18.74 -10.91 3.65
C ARG A 95 -17.98 -12.15 3.18
N GLY A 96 -16.75 -12.36 3.66
CA GLY A 96 -15.95 -13.55 3.34
C GLY A 96 -15.49 -13.58 1.89
N ASP A 97 -14.92 -12.46 1.42
CA ASP A 97 -14.36 -12.31 0.07
C ASP A 97 -15.41 -12.39 -1.08
N HIS A 98 -16.68 -12.10 -0.76
CA HIS A 98 -17.75 -12.00 -1.77
C HIS A 98 -17.93 -10.53 -2.21
N TRP A 99 -17.63 -10.23 -3.48
CA TRP A 99 -17.73 -8.88 -4.06
C TRP A 99 -19.07 -8.71 -4.81
N PRO A 100 -20.09 -8.04 -4.24
CA PRO A 100 -21.37 -7.83 -4.94
C PRO A 100 -21.37 -6.60 -5.85
N PHE A 101 -20.35 -5.75 -5.77
CA PHE A 101 -20.27 -4.53 -6.57
C PHE A 101 -19.79 -4.85 -8.00
N SER A 102 -19.93 -3.87 -8.90
CA SER A 102 -19.42 -4.03 -10.27
C SER A 102 -17.91 -4.26 -10.32
N THR A 103 -17.45 -4.98 -11.33
CA THR A 103 -16.02 -5.19 -11.65
C THR A 103 -15.28 -3.86 -11.85
N VAL A 104 -16.00 -2.82 -12.28
CA VAL A 104 -15.46 -1.46 -12.43
C VAL A 104 -14.98 -0.91 -11.09
N LEU A 105 -15.78 -1.06 -10.03
CA LEU A 105 -15.41 -0.58 -8.69
C LEU A 105 -14.21 -1.35 -8.12
N CYS A 106 -14.12 -2.66 -8.36
CA CYS A 106 -12.94 -3.45 -7.97
C CYS A 106 -11.66 -2.93 -8.64
N LYS A 107 -11.71 -2.63 -9.95
CA LYS A 107 -10.59 -2.03 -10.68
C LYS A 107 -10.28 -0.62 -10.17
N LEU A 108 -11.31 0.19 -9.90
CA LEU A 108 -11.16 1.55 -9.39
C LEU A 108 -10.45 1.57 -8.02
N VAL A 109 -10.88 0.73 -7.08
CA VAL A 109 -10.26 0.63 -5.73
C VAL A 109 -8.78 0.27 -5.86
N ARG A 110 -8.44 -0.72 -6.70
CA ARG A 110 -7.04 -1.07 -6.97
C ARG A 110 -6.26 0.06 -7.62
N PHE A 111 -6.86 0.72 -8.61
CA PHE A 111 -6.24 1.86 -9.28
C PHE A 111 -5.93 2.99 -8.28
N LEU A 112 -6.91 3.36 -7.44
CA LEU A 112 -6.75 4.39 -6.41
C LEU A 112 -5.63 4.03 -5.41
N PHE A 113 -5.54 2.77 -5.00
CA PHE A 113 -4.45 2.29 -4.14
C PHE A 113 -3.08 2.49 -4.79
N TYR A 114 -2.91 2.05 -6.05
CA TYR A 114 -1.64 2.24 -6.76
C TYR A 114 -1.31 3.71 -6.98
N THR A 115 -2.30 4.52 -7.39
CA THR A 115 -2.10 5.97 -7.59
C THR A 115 -1.66 6.63 -6.28
N ASN A 116 -2.33 6.34 -5.16
CA ASN A 116 -1.96 6.84 -3.84
C ASN A 116 -0.52 6.48 -3.46
N LEU A 117 -0.16 5.21 -3.66
CA LEU A 117 1.19 4.69 -3.38
C LEU A 117 2.25 5.42 -4.21
N TYR A 118 2.07 5.51 -5.54
CA TYR A 118 3.03 6.17 -6.43
C TYR A 118 3.15 7.68 -6.15
N CYS A 119 2.03 8.37 -5.93
CA CYS A 119 2.04 9.79 -5.57
C CYS A 119 2.80 10.04 -4.27
N SER A 120 2.61 9.18 -3.26
CA SER A 120 3.32 9.26 -1.98
C SER A 120 4.83 9.06 -2.16
N ILE A 121 5.25 8.06 -2.94
CA ILE A 121 6.68 7.79 -3.22
C ILE A 121 7.32 8.98 -3.94
N LEU A 122 6.66 9.52 -4.98
CA LEU A 122 7.15 10.67 -5.73
C LEU A 122 7.26 11.93 -4.86
N PHE A 123 6.31 12.13 -3.95
CA PHE A 123 6.34 13.24 -3.01
C PHE A 123 7.50 13.13 -2.01
N LEU A 124 7.67 11.95 -1.40
CA LEU A 124 8.76 11.69 -0.45
C LEU A 124 10.14 11.81 -1.10
N THR A 125 10.29 11.30 -2.33
CA THR A 125 11.54 11.45 -3.09
C THR A 125 11.81 12.91 -3.43
N CYS A 126 10.81 13.68 -3.86
CA CYS A 126 10.97 15.11 -4.12
C CYS A 126 11.40 15.89 -2.86
N ILE A 127 10.75 15.65 -1.72
CA ILE A 127 11.14 16.24 -0.43
C ILE A 127 12.59 15.88 -0.08
N SER A 128 12.93 14.60 -0.22
CA SER A 128 14.27 14.10 0.07
C SER A 128 15.32 14.77 -0.79
N VAL A 129 15.08 14.87 -2.10
CA VAL A 129 15.96 15.59 -3.04
C VAL A 129 16.09 17.06 -2.67
N HIS A 130 14.98 17.74 -2.35
CA HIS A 130 15.00 19.14 -1.93
C HIS A 130 15.86 19.35 -0.68
N ARG A 131 15.74 18.47 0.32
CA ARG A 131 16.57 18.50 1.52
C ARG A 131 18.04 18.18 1.24
N CYS A 132 18.32 17.17 0.42
CA CYS A 132 19.69 16.84 0.00
C CYS A 132 20.35 18.01 -0.73
N LEU A 133 19.64 18.66 -1.67
CA LEU A 133 20.14 19.86 -2.34
C LEU A 133 20.39 20.99 -1.34
N GLY A 134 19.49 21.23 -0.39
CA GLY A 134 19.68 22.24 0.66
C GLY A 134 20.93 21.98 1.53
N VAL A 135 21.20 20.72 1.87
CA VAL A 135 22.37 20.30 2.68
C VAL A 135 23.67 20.27 1.88
N LEU A 136 23.62 20.05 0.56
CA LEU A 136 24.79 20.08 -0.33
C LEU A 136 25.17 21.51 -0.79
N ARG A 137 24.19 22.44 -0.78
CA ARG A 137 24.38 23.86 -1.15
C ARG A 137 25.09 24.79 -0.12
N PRO A 138 25.43 24.43 1.13
CA PRO A 138 26.29 25.26 1.99
C PRO A 138 27.77 25.24 1.53
N LEU A 139 28.24 24.16 0.90
CA LEU A 139 29.63 24.02 0.46
C LEU A 139 29.98 24.96 -0.71
N HIS A 140 29.01 25.35 -1.54
CA HIS A 140 29.25 26.33 -2.61
C HIS A 140 29.36 27.76 -2.07
N SER A 141 28.64 28.09 -0.99
CA SER A 141 28.72 29.41 -0.35
C SER A 141 30.02 29.60 0.47
N LEU A 142 30.50 28.55 1.14
CA LEU A 142 31.75 28.59 1.88
C LEU A 142 32.98 28.72 0.96
N ARG A 143 32.93 28.09 -0.23
CA ARG A 143 33.98 28.27 -1.25
C ARG A 143 34.05 29.69 -1.78
N TRP A 144 32.91 30.38 -1.92
CA TRP A 144 32.88 31.77 -2.39
C TRP A 144 33.26 32.77 -1.28
N GLY A 145 32.86 32.50 -0.03
CA GLY A 145 33.26 33.30 1.14
C GLY A 145 34.77 33.25 1.42
N ARG A 146 35.41 32.07 1.27
CA ARG A 146 36.86 31.93 1.47
C ARG A 146 37.69 32.56 0.35
N ALA A 147 37.21 32.54 -0.90
CA ALA A 147 37.85 33.23 -2.01
C ALA A 147 37.74 34.77 -1.93
N ARG A 148 36.73 35.29 -1.22
CA ARG A 148 36.49 36.74 -1.06
C ARG A 148 37.13 37.34 0.20
N TYR A 149 37.54 36.51 1.17
CA TYR A 149 38.27 36.94 2.37
C TYR A 149 39.81 36.87 2.20
N ALA A 150 40.29 36.33 1.07
CA ALA A 150 41.71 36.26 0.73
C ALA A 150 42.15 37.36 -0.25
N ARG A 151 41.49 38.53 -0.23
CA ARG A 151 41.89 39.70 -1.01
C ARG A 151 41.93 40.95 -0.14
#